data_AF-A0A7J2JF59-F1
#
_entry.id   AF-A0A7J2JF59-F1
#
_cell.length_a   1.000
_cell.length_b   1.000
_cell.length_c   1.000
_cell.angle_alpha   90.00
_cell.angle_beta   90.00
_cell.angle_gamma   90.00
#
_symmetry.space_group_name_H-M   'P 1'
#
loop_
_entity.id
_entity.type
_entity.pdbx_description
1 polymer ?
#
loop_
_entity_poly.entity_id
_entity_poly.type
_entity_poly.pdbx_seq_one_letter_code
_entity_poly.pdbx_strand_id
1 'polypeptide(L)'
;MITQLSVFLENKPGRLSEMARLLQEAGVNIKAMWIAEAGNYGIVRMVIDNVDLAVEALQKAGMAVSKVDILAIDMRAGVYQISKILGDHEINIDYA
;
A
#
# COMPACT_ATOMS: atom_id res chain seq x y z
N MET A 1 13.13 -6.39 1.20
CA MET A 1 11.66 -6.42 1.00
C MET A 1 11.02 -5.48 1.99
N ILE A 2 10.02 -4.73 1.54
CA ILE A 2 9.16 -3.89 2.40
C ILE A 2 7.78 -4.52 2.38
N THR A 3 7.08 -4.54 3.52
CA THR A 3 5.69 -4.99 3.56
C THR A 3 4.76 -3.83 3.28
N GLN A 4 3.95 -3.97 2.23
CA GLN A 4 2.82 -3.11 1.90
C GLN A 4 1.56 -3.68 2.57
N LEU A 5 0.71 -2.80 3.10
CA LEU A 5 -0.67 -3.15 3.41
C LEU A 5 -1.61 -2.75 2.28
N SER A 6 -2.58 -3.61 1.99
CA SER A 6 -3.69 -3.31 1.11
C SER A 6 -4.99 -3.35 1.90
N VAL A 7 -5.80 -2.30 1.79
CA VAL A 7 -7.11 -2.18 2.44
C VAL A 7 -8.17 -1.93 1.39
N PHE A 8 -9.22 -2.74 1.39
CA PHE A 8 -10.35 -2.56 0.51
C PHE A 8 -11.33 -1.53 1.10
N LEU A 9 -11.55 -0.43 0.39
CA LEU A 9 -12.46 0.63 0.82
C LEU A 9 -13.52 0.90 -0.25
N GLU A 10 -14.71 1.26 0.21
CA GLU A 10 -15.73 1.84 -0.67
C GLU A 10 -15.30 3.23 -1.12
N ASN A 11 -15.50 3.53 -2.41
CA ASN A 11 -15.21 4.84 -2.99
C ASN A 11 -16.32 5.83 -2.62
N LYS A 12 -16.32 6.26 -1.36
CA LYS A 12 -17.24 7.26 -0.81
C LYS A 12 -16.50 8.30 0.02
N PRO A 13 -17.02 9.54 0.07
CA PRO A 13 -16.49 10.57 0.97
C PRO A 13 -16.35 10.06 2.41
N GLY A 14 -15.21 10.36 3.04
CA GLY A 14 -14.93 10.02 4.44
C GLY A 14 -14.32 8.65 4.69
N ARG A 15 -14.46 7.66 3.79
CA ARG A 15 -13.92 6.30 4.02
C ARG A 15 -12.40 6.25 4.16
N LEU A 16 -11.68 6.99 3.32
CA LEU A 16 -10.23 7.13 3.44
C LEU A 16 -9.83 7.85 4.73
N SER A 17 -10.58 8.89 5.12
CA SER A 17 -10.33 9.67 6.34
C SER A 17 -10.51 8.80 7.59
N GLU A 18 -11.54 7.96 7.62
CA GLU A 18 -11.77 7.01 8.71
C GLU A 18 -10.61 6.03 8.88
N MET A 19 -10.11 5.45 7.79
CA MET A 19 -8.94 4.57 7.80
C MET A 19 -7.68 5.32 8.30
N ALA A 20 -7.44 6.52 7.77
CA ALA A 20 -6.28 7.33 8.17
C ALA A 20 -6.33 7.73 9.64
N ARG A 21 -7.51 8.10 10.17
CA ARG A 21 -7.71 8.42 11.58
C ARG A 21 -7.40 7.22 12.48
N LEU A 22 -7.85 6.02 12.13
CA LEU A 22 -7.57 4.81 12.90
C LEU A 22 -6.06 4.53 13.01
N LEU A 23 -5.33 4.72 11.91
CA LEU A 23 -3.87 4.58 11.92
C LEU A 23 -3.20 5.65 12.78
N GLN A 24 -3.65 6.90 12.67
CA GLN A 24 -3.14 8.00 13.47
C GLN A 24 -3.36 7.78 14.98
N GLU A 25 -4.56 7.35 15.38
CA GLU A 25 -4.90 7.04 16.77
C GLU A 25 -4.09 5.86 17.33
N ALA A 26 -3.70 4.92 16.46
CA ALA A 26 -2.79 3.82 16.80
C ALA A 26 -1.31 4.23 16.82
N GLY A 27 -0.99 5.48 16.50
CA GLY A 27 0.40 5.97 16.42
C GLY A 27 1.18 5.46 15.21
N VAL A 28 0.49 5.07 14.13
CA VAL A 28 1.08 4.58 12.88
C VAL A 28 1.12 5.68 11.83
N ASN A 29 2.27 5.86 11.18
CA ASN A 29 2.42 6.78 10.07
C ASN A 29 2.46 6.06 8.72
N ILE A 30 1.79 6.66 7.73
CA ILE A 30 1.86 6.26 6.32
C ILE A 30 3.08 6.94 5.68
N LYS A 31 4.01 6.14 5.16
CA LYS A 31 5.23 6.62 4.46
C LYS A 31 5.00 6.84 2.98
N ALA A 32 4.19 5.99 2.36
CA ALA A 32 3.79 6.09 0.97
C ALA A 32 2.41 5.45 0.80
N MET A 33 1.61 5.97 -0.13
CA MET A 33 0.28 5.45 -0.41
C MET A 33 -0.07 5.65 -1.88
N TRP A 34 -0.77 4.67 -2.43
CA TRP A 34 -1.44 4.75 -3.72
C TRP A 34 -2.78 4.00 -3.64
N ILE A 35 -3.75 4.41 -4.45
CA ILE A 35 -5.06 3.78 -4.52
C ILE A 35 -5.25 3.19 -5.90
N ALA A 36 -5.51 1.88 -5.95
CA ALA A 36 -5.97 1.21 -7.17
C ALA A 36 -7.49 1.31 -7.22
N GLU A 37 -8.01 2.07 -8.19
CA GLU A 37 -9.45 2.27 -8.37
C GLU A 37 -10.12 1.04 -8.99
N ALA A 38 -11.29 0.67 -8.47
CA ALA A 38 -12.11 -0.45 -8.94
C ALA A 38 -13.61 -0.11 -8.85
N GLY A 39 -14.05 0.83 -9.71
CA GLY A 39 -15.45 1.26 -9.77
C GLY A 39 -15.93 1.88 -8.47
N ASN A 40 -16.91 1.23 -7.81
CA ASN A 40 -17.47 1.70 -6.54
C ASN A 40 -16.55 1.44 -5.33
N TYR A 41 -15.40 0.82 -5.54
CA TYR A 41 -14.43 0.50 -4.51
C TYR A 41 -13.02 0.89 -4.94
N GLY A 42 -12.10 0.92 -3.98
CA GLY A 42 -10.68 1.10 -4.22
C GLY A 42 -9.86 0.23 -3.28
N ILE A 43 -8.69 -0.20 -3.73
CA ILE A 43 -7.69 -0.84 -2.87
C ILE A 43 -6.66 0.23 -2.51
N VAL A 44 -6.68 0.65 -1.25
CA VAL A 44 -5.66 1.54 -0.70
C VAL A 44 -4.44 0.70 -0.36
N ARG A 45 -3.32 0.99 -1.02
CA ARG A 45 -2.04 0.34 -0.83
C ARG A 45 -1.09 1.30 -0.17
N MET A 46 -0.48 0.88 0.93
CA MET A 46 0.34 1.76 1.74
C MET A 46 1.57 1.06 2.31
N VAL A 47 2.67 1.81 2.37
CA VAL A 47 3.84 1.49 3.17
C VAL A 47 3.72 2.27 4.46
N ILE A 48 3.87 1.58 5.59
CA ILE A 48 3.67 2.10 6.94
C ILE A 48 4.91 1.87 7.79
N ASP A 49 5.04 2.63 8.88
CA ASP A 49 6.17 2.50 9.81
C ASP A 49 6.08 1.29 10.76
N ASN A 50 4.86 0.91 11.18
CA ASN A 50 4.63 -0.24 12.06
C ASN A 50 3.48 -1.12 11.52
N VAL A 51 3.86 -2.24 10.90
CA VAL A 51 2.93 -3.16 10.23
C VAL A 51 1.95 -3.83 11.18
N ASP A 52 2.43 -4.28 12.33
CA ASP A 52 1.60 -5.08 13.23
C ASP A 52 0.57 -4.22 13.96
N LEU A 53 0.95 -3.02 14.43
CA LEU A 53 0.01 -2.07 15.01
C LEU A 53 -1.07 -1.63 14.01
N ALA A 54 -0.68 -1.39 12.75
CA ALA A 54 -1.64 -1.00 11.72
C ALA A 54 -2.66 -2.09 11.43
N VAL A 55 -2.20 -3.33 11.30
CA VAL A 55 -3.07 -4.48 11.04
C VAL A 55 -4.04 -4.66 12.21
N GLU A 56 -3.55 -4.60 13.44
CA GLU A 56 -4.39 -4.69 14.63
C GLU A 56 -5.46 -3.60 14.66
N ALA A 57 -5.08 -2.33 14.46
CA ALA A 57 -6.00 -1.20 14.49
C ALA A 57 -7.09 -1.30 13.41
N LEU A 58 -6.69 -1.63 12.18
CA LEU A 58 -7.60 -1.73 11.05
C LEU A 58 -8.54 -2.94 11.16
N GLN A 59 -8.03 -4.10 11.60
CA GLN A 59 -8.85 -5.30 11.79
C GLN A 59 -9.85 -5.14 12.94
N LYS A 60 -9.46 -4.47 14.04
CA LYS A 60 -10.39 -4.12 15.13
C LYS A 60 -11.56 -3.26 14.67
N ALA A 61 -11.34 -2.42 13.66
CA ALA A 61 -12.39 -1.60 13.03
C ALA A 61 -13.18 -2.34 11.93
N GLY A 62 -12.95 -3.65 11.74
CA GLY A 62 -13.64 -4.47 10.74
C GLY A 62 -13.17 -4.23 9.30
N MET A 63 -12.02 -3.58 9.09
CA MET A 63 -11.46 -3.40 7.75
C MET A 63 -10.72 -4.65 7.28
N ALA A 64 -10.94 -5.03 6.02
CA ALA A 64 -10.21 -6.12 5.39
C ALA A 64 -8.81 -5.64 4.99
N VAL A 65 -7.78 -6.26 5.58
CA VAL A 65 -6.36 -5.93 5.38
C VAL A 65 -5.63 -7.13 4.83
N SER A 66 -4.81 -6.95 3.80
CA SER A 66 -3.84 -7.94 3.35
C SER A 66 -2.41 -7.37 3.35
N LYS A 67 -1.43 -8.25 3.56
CA LYS A 67 0.01 -7.95 3.52
C LYS A 67 0.57 -8.43 2.19
N VAL A 68 1.40 -7.61 1.55
CA VAL A 68 2.11 -7.96 0.31
C VAL A 68 3.56 -7.51 0.43
N ASP A 69 4.50 -8.39 0.12
CA ASP A 69 5.91 -8.00 0.06
C ASP A 69 6.22 -7.34 -1.27
N ILE A 70 6.85 -6.17 -1.21
CA ILE A 70 7.22 -5.37 -2.37
C ILE A 70 8.73 -5.08 -2.37
N LEU A 71 9.25 -4.78 -3.55
CA LEU A 71 10.61 -4.33 -3.76
C LEU A 71 10.61 -2.79 -3.87
N ALA A 72 11.33 -2.13 -2.97
CA ALA A 72 11.61 -0.70 -3.09
C ALA A 72 12.91 -0.50 -3.88
N ILE A 73 12.84 0.29 -4.95
CA ILE A 73 13.97 0.57 -5.83
C ILE A 73 14.26 2.07 -5.79
N ASP A 74 15.54 2.40 -5.68
CA ASP A 74 16.00 3.77 -5.83
C ASP A 74 16.00 4.17 -7.31
N MET A 75 15.26 5.24 -7.62
CA MET A 75 15.00 5.67 -8.99
C MET A 75 16.12 6.51 -9.62
N ARG A 76 17.27 6.69 -8.96
CA ARG A 76 18.41 7.46 -9.52
C ARG A 76 18.88 6.99 -10.90
N ALA A 77 18.74 5.69 -11.21
CA ALA A 77 19.07 5.14 -12.53
C ALA A 77 17.99 5.40 -13.60
N GLY A 78 16.80 5.88 -13.21
CA GLY A 78 15.65 6.09 -14.09
C GLY A 78 14.84 4.81 -14.36
N VAL A 79 13.55 5.00 -14.65
CA VAL A 79 12.58 3.91 -14.84
C VAL A 79 13.01 2.96 -15.98
N TYR A 80 13.47 3.50 -17.11
CA TYR A 80 13.86 2.69 -18.27
C TYR A 80 14.97 1.68 -17.95
N GLN A 81 16.02 2.12 -17.26
CA GLN A 81 17.13 1.23 -16.95
C GLN A 81 16.71 0.13 -15.97
N ILE A 82 15.91 0.49 -14.97
CA ILE A 82 15.37 -0.46 -14.00
C ILE A 82 14.45 -1.48 -14.67
N SER A 83 13.46 -1.02 -15.44
CA SER A 83 12.51 -1.91 -16.10
C SER A 83 13.18 -2.79 -17.16
N LYS A 84 14.20 -2.28 -17.85
CA LYS A 84 15.02 -3.07 -18.77
C LYS A 84 15.75 -4.21 -18.05
N ILE A 85 16.43 -3.94 -16.93
CA ILE A 85 17.17 -4.98 -16.19
C ILE A 85 16.22 -6.09 -15.71
N LEU A 86 15.05 -5.73 -15.20
CA LEU A 86 14.04 -6.68 -14.74
C LEU A 86 13.50 -7.51 -15.93
N GLY A 87 13.17 -6.87 -17.05
CA GLY A 87 12.70 -7.55 -18.26
C GLY A 87 13.74 -8.48 -18.88
N ASP A 88 15.01 -8.09 -18.92
CA ASP A 88 16.12 -8.93 -19.43
C ASP A 88 16.32 -10.22 -18.58
N HIS A 89 15.83 -10.24 -17.34
CA HIS A 89 15.87 -11.39 -16.42
C HIS A 89 14.49 -12.06 -16.23
N GLU A 90 13.51 -11.76 -17.10
CA GLU A 90 12.16 -12.33 -17.07
C GLU A 90 11.39 -12.05 -15.76
N ILE A 91 11.68 -10.93 -15.10
CA ILE A 91 10.97 -10.48 -13.89
C ILE A 91 9.90 -9.48 -14.29
N ASN A 92 8.62 -9.86 -14.11
CA ASN A 92 7.49 -8.97 -14.38
C ASN A 92 7.33 -7.87 -13.32
N ILE A 93 6.79 -6.73 -13.74
CA ILE A 93 6.36 -5.65 -12.84
C ILE A 93 4.82 -5.63 -12.88
N ASP A 94 4.17 -6.14 -11.84
CA ASP A 94 2.70 -6.15 -11.77
C ASP A 94 2.11 -4.74 -11.57
N TYR A 95 2.83 -3.90 -10.82
CA TYR A 95 2.52 -2.51 -10.54
C TYR A 95 3.76 -1.80 -9.99
N ALA A 96 3.84 -0.47 -10.15
CA ALA A 96 4.93 0.37 -9.65
C ALA A 96 4.40 1.73 -9.23
#